data_AF-A0A6S6XGI9-F1
#
_entry.id   AF-A0A6S6XGI9-F1
#
_cell.length_a   1.000
_cell.length_b   1.000
_cell.length_c   1.000
_cell.angle_alpha   90.00
_cell.angle_beta   90.00
_cell.angle_gamma   90.00
#
_symmetry.space_group_name_H-M   'P 1'
#
loop_
_entity.id
_entity.type
_entity.pdbx_description
1 polymer ?
#
loop_
_entity_poly.entity_id
_entity_poly.type
_entity_poly.pdbx_seq_one_letter_code
_entity_poly.pdbx_strand_id
1 'polypeptide(L)'
;MADTKKHILTQVEAFDALRISSADECPNLEMLLDSTDEELKSATGRDWSKDDPVDPDAKTAAMLYLISLDDGAEVPQTYISKTVQLGAKAKGMTT
;
A
#
# COMPACT_ATOMS: atom_id res chain seq x y z
N MET A 1 -13.80 7.25 -20.66
CA MET A 1 -13.32 7.79 -19.38
C MET A 1 -12.39 6.73 -18.84
N ALA A 2 -11.12 7.04 -18.60
CA ALA A 2 -10.22 6.05 -17.99
C ALA A 2 -10.70 5.82 -16.56
N ASP A 3 -11.08 4.58 -16.23
CA ASP A 3 -11.33 4.19 -14.85
C ASP A 3 -10.06 4.51 -14.05
N THR A 4 -10.13 5.54 -13.20
CA THR A 4 -9.03 5.86 -12.29
C THR A 4 -8.99 4.72 -11.28
N LYS A 5 -7.92 3.93 -11.30
CA LYS A 5 -7.77 2.79 -10.39
C LYS A 5 -7.84 3.30 -8.95
N LYS A 6 -8.64 2.64 -8.12
CA LYS A 6 -8.66 2.89 -6.68
C LYS A 6 -7.46 2.18 -6.07
N HIS A 7 -6.67 2.91 -5.28
CA HIS A 7 -5.51 2.38 -4.57
C HIS A 7 -5.80 2.13 -3.08
N ILE A 8 -4.95 1.34 -2.42
CA ILE A 8 -5.01 1.15 -0.96
C ILE A 8 -4.80 2.49 -0.24
N LEU A 9 -3.86 3.30 -0.71
CA LEU A 9 -3.61 4.66 -0.23
C LEU A 9 -4.33 5.68 -1.11
N THR A 10 -4.96 6.66 -0.47
CA THR A 10 -5.37 7.88 -1.18
C THR A 10 -4.13 8.70 -1.58
N GLN A 11 -4.29 9.64 -2.52
CA GLN A 11 -3.19 10.55 -2.89
C GLN A 11 -2.64 11.32 -1.69
N VAL A 12 -3.50 11.80 -0.79
CA VAL A 12 -3.07 12.53 0.41
C VAL A 12 -2.23 11.64 1.33
N GLU A 13 -2.67 10.41 1.56
CA GLU A 13 -1.92 9.45 2.37
C GLU A 13 -0.56 9.09 1.74
N ALA A 14 -0.50 9.02 0.41
CA ALA A 14 0.74 8.78 -0.30
C ALA A 14 1.69 10.00 -0.23
N PHE A 15 1.16 11.21 -0.36
CA PHE A 15 1.93 12.45 -0.20
C PHE A 15 2.52 12.55 1.21
N ASP A 16 1.71 12.25 2.23
CA ASP A 16 2.16 12.25 3.63
C ASP A 16 3.26 11.21 3.87
N ALA A 17 3.13 10.01 3.29
CA ALA A 17 4.14 8.95 3.41
C ALA A 17 5.47 9.36 2.77
N LEU A 18 5.42 9.95 1.58
CA LEU A 18 6.59 10.40 0.82
C LEU A 18 7.12 11.78 1.24
N ARG A 19 6.41 12.47 2.14
CA ARG A 19 6.71 13.84 2.59
C ARG A 19 6.80 14.84 1.45
N ILE A 20 5.92 14.71 0.46
CA ILE A 20 5.77 15.63 -0.68
C ILE A 20 4.46 16.42 -0.56
N SER A 21 4.36 17.55 -1.26
CA SER A 21 3.16 18.39 -1.24
C SER A 21 2.29 18.23 -2.50
N SER A 22 2.84 17.64 -3.56
CA SER A 22 2.14 17.46 -4.84
C SER A 22 2.72 16.31 -5.66
N ALA A 23 1.93 15.80 -6.61
CA ALA A 23 2.37 14.76 -7.55
C ALA A 23 3.51 15.22 -8.48
N ASP A 24 3.70 16.53 -8.66
CA ASP A 24 4.80 17.06 -9.49
C ASP A 24 6.18 16.78 -8.88
N GLU A 25 6.25 16.58 -7.56
CA GLU A 25 7.48 16.21 -6.85
C GLU A 25 7.82 14.71 -6.99
N CYS A 26 6.82 13.89 -7.34
CA CYS A 26 6.97 12.46 -7.59
C CYS A 26 6.22 12.06 -8.88
N PRO A 27 6.80 12.35 -10.07
CA PRO A 27 6.13 12.08 -11.36
C PRO A 27 5.80 10.60 -11.60
N ASN A 28 6.43 9.70 -10.87
CA ASN A 28 6.23 8.25 -10.89
C ASN A 28 5.26 7.74 -9.80
N LEU A 29 4.55 8.63 -9.09
CA LEU A 29 3.68 8.25 -7.98
C LEU A 29 2.66 7.17 -8.34
N GLU A 30 1.98 7.28 -9.49
CA GLU A 30 0.99 6.28 -9.92
C GLU A 30 1.61 4.88 -10.05
N MET A 31 2.82 4.80 -10.63
CA MET A 31 3.57 3.55 -10.78
C MET A 31 3.98 2.96 -9.42
N LEU A 32 4.34 3.82 -8.46
CA LEU A 32 4.67 3.39 -7.09
C LEU A 32 3.42 2.86 -6.36
N LEU A 33 2.27 3.52 -6.53
CA LEU A 33 1.00 3.07 -5.96
C LEU A 33 0.54 1.74 -6.57
N ASP A 34 0.67 1.59 -7.88
CA ASP A 34 0.41 0.32 -8.58
C ASP A 34 1.28 -0.83 -8.06
N SER A 35 2.58 -0.56 -7.89
CA SER A 35 3.54 -1.54 -7.37
C SER A 35 3.23 -1.91 -5.92
N THR A 36 2.83 -0.93 -5.11
CA THR A 36 2.44 -1.12 -3.71
C THR A 36 1.19 -2.01 -3.60
N ASP A 37 0.15 -1.73 -4.38
CA ASP A 37 -1.07 -2.54 -4.37
C ASP A 37 -0.82 -3.98 -4.81
N GLU A 38 -0.06 -4.18 -5.89
CA GLU A 38 0.23 -5.53 -6.40
C GLU A 38 1.13 -6.32 -5.45
N GLU A 39 2.10 -5.68 -4.81
CA GLU A 39 2.92 -6.33 -3.78
C GLU A 39 2.07 -6.79 -2.59
N LEU A 40 1.23 -5.91 -2.02
CA LEU A 40 0.37 -6.30 -0.89
C LEU A 40 -0.60 -7.41 -1.29
N LYS A 41 -1.16 -7.35 -2.49
CA LYS A 41 -2.04 -8.38 -3.03
C LYS A 41 -1.33 -9.71 -3.24
N SER A 42 -0.10 -9.69 -3.75
CA SER A 42 0.75 -10.86 -3.89
C SER A 42 1.09 -11.48 -2.53
N ALA A 43 1.51 -10.66 -1.57
CA ALA A 43 1.92 -11.10 -0.23
C ALA A 43 0.75 -11.67 0.59
N THR A 44 -0.45 -11.12 0.44
CA THR A 44 -1.61 -11.47 1.27
C THR A 44 -2.64 -12.37 0.57
N GLY A 45 -2.58 -12.45 -0.76
CA GLY A 45 -3.55 -13.17 -1.60
C GLY A 45 -4.89 -12.43 -1.78
N ARG A 46 -5.00 -11.17 -1.34
CA ARG A 46 -6.24 -10.38 -1.41
C ARG A 46 -5.96 -8.97 -1.93
N ASP A 47 -6.86 -8.49 -2.79
CA ASP A 47 -6.86 -7.11 -3.25
C ASP A 47 -7.59 -6.20 -2.25
N TRP A 48 -6.82 -5.53 -1.39
CA TRP A 48 -7.34 -4.67 -0.31
C TRP A 48 -7.86 -3.31 -0.81
N SER A 49 -7.50 -2.88 -2.03
CA SER A 49 -8.00 -1.63 -2.62
C SER A 49 -9.52 -1.63 -2.81
N LYS A 50 -10.11 -2.83 -2.93
CA LYS A 50 -11.54 -3.06 -3.13
C LYS A 50 -12.37 -2.92 -1.86
N ASP A 51 -11.74 -2.89 -0.68
CA ASP A 51 -12.45 -2.73 0.58
C ASP A 51 -12.96 -1.28 0.74
N ASP A 52 -14.12 -1.13 1.38
CA ASP A 52 -14.72 0.17 1.70
C ASP A 52 -15.35 0.15 3.11
N PRO A 53 -14.69 0.73 4.13
CA PRO A 53 -13.37 1.38 4.07
C PRO A 53 -12.21 0.38 3.87
N VAL A 54 -11.10 0.85 3.30
CA VAL A 54 -9.86 0.06 3.21
C VAL A 54 -9.33 -0.26 4.61
N ASP A 55 -8.87 -1.49 4.80
CA ASP A 55 -8.33 -1.98 6.07
C ASP A 55 -7.16 -1.10 6.58
N PRO A 56 -7.18 -0.66 7.85
CA PRO A 56 -6.12 0.20 8.40
C PRO A 56 -4.73 -0.48 8.45
N ASP A 57 -4.67 -1.81 8.62
CA ASP A 57 -3.41 -2.55 8.58
C ASP A 57 -2.88 -2.63 7.14
N ALA A 58 -3.77 -2.74 6.15
CA ALA A 58 -3.38 -2.68 4.74
C ALA A 58 -2.83 -1.29 4.37
N LYS A 59 -3.47 -0.21 4.86
CA LYS A 59 -2.93 1.15 4.68
C LYS A 59 -1.55 1.30 5.31
N THR A 60 -1.38 0.82 6.54
CA THR A 60 -0.08 0.89 7.24
C THR A 60 1.00 0.13 6.47
N ALA A 61 0.70 -1.09 6.01
CA ALA A 61 1.64 -1.87 5.21
C ALA A 61 1.98 -1.18 3.89
N ALA A 62 0.97 -0.62 3.20
CA ALA A 62 1.18 0.12 1.95
C ALA A 62 2.07 1.35 2.15
N MET A 63 1.87 2.14 3.21
CA MET A 63 2.74 3.29 3.53
C MET A 63 4.19 2.86 3.74
N LEU A 64 4.42 1.81 4.54
CA LEU A 64 5.77 1.32 4.85
C LEU A 64 6.49 0.80 3.59
N TYR A 65 5.76 0.12 2.71
CA TYR A 65 6.33 -0.38 1.46
C TYR A 65 6.59 0.75 0.46
N LEU A 66 5.67 1.70 0.33
CA LEU A 66 5.83 2.87 -0.54
C LEU A 66 7.08 3.68 -0.15
N ILE A 67 7.29 3.93 1.15
CA ILE A 67 8.50 4.61 1.65
C ILE A 67 9.76 3.82 1.27
N SER A 68 9.76 2.50 1.47
CA SER A 68 10.89 1.63 1.12
C SER A 68 11.20 1.63 -0.38
N LEU A 69 10.17 1.64 -1.24
CA LEU A 69 10.32 1.74 -2.68
C LEU A 69 10.94 3.07 -3.12
N ASP A 70 10.45 4.18 -2.57
CA ASP A 70 10.90 5.53 -2.92
C ASP A 70 12.35 5.79 -2.43
N ASP A 71 12.66 5.41 -1.19
CA ASP A 71 14.00 5.56 -0.60
C ASP A 71 15.03 4.57 -1.18
N GLY A 72 14.59 3.55 -1.94
CA GLY A 72 15.43 2.43 -2.36
C GLY A 72 15.99 1.61 -1.19
N ALA A 73 15.26 1.59 -0.07
CA ALA A 73 15.66 0.97 1.18
C ALA A 73 15.10 -0.45 1.33
N GLU A 74 15.65 -1.21 2.27
CA GLU A 74 15.07 -2.50 2.65
C GLU A 74 13.68 -2.33 3.26
N VAL A 75 12.81 -3.31 2.98
CA VAL A 75 11.45 -3.32 3.50
C VAL A 75 11.46 -3.56 5.02
N PRO A 76 10.81 -2.72 5.85
CA PRO A 76 10.91 -2.83 7.30
C PRO A 76 10.25 -4.11 7.85
N GLN A 77 10.77 -4.66 8.94
CA GLN A 77 10.18 -5.84 9.61
C GLN A 77 8.70 -5.65 9.99
N THR A 78 8.30 -4.42 10.31
CA THR A 78 6.90 -4.09 10.59
C THR A 78 6.00 -4.34 9.38
N TYR A 79 6.46 -4.07 8.16
CA TYR A 79 5.71 -4.42 6.94
C TYR A 79 5.49 -5.93 6.86
N ILE A 80 6.55 -6.73 7.07
CA ILE A 80 6.49 -8.20 7.01
C ILE A 80 5.49 -8.73 8.03
N SER A 81 5.53 -8.21 9.26
CA SER A 81 4.58 -8.59 10.30
C SER A 81 3.13 -8.26 9.90
N LYS A 82 2.89 -7.10 9.29
CA LYS A 82 1.56 -6.68 8.84
C LYS A 82 1.05 -7.54 7.68
N THR A 83 1.87 -7.89 6.70
CA THR A 83 1.43 -8.74 5.59
C THR A 83 1.11 -10.16 6.04
N VAL A 84 1.79 -10.69 7.06
CA VAL A 84 1.41 -11.97 7.69
C VAL A 84 0.04 -11.87 8.37
N GLN A 85 -0.21 -10.81 9.14
CA GLN A 85 -1.52 -10.58 9.80
C GLN A 85 -2.64 -10.44 8.76
N LEU A 86 -2.41 -9.65 7.72
CA LEU A 86 -3.34 -9.46 6.61
C LEU A 86 -3.58 -10.78 5.85
N GLY A 87 -2.54 -11.57 5.60
CA GLY A 87 -2.66 -12.88 4.96
C GLY A 87 -3.49 -13.87 5.78
N ALA A 88 -3.37 -13.85 7.12
CA ALA A 88 -4.24 -14.63 8.01
C ALA A 88 -5.70 -14.13 7.94
N LYS A 89 -5.89 -12.81 8.00
CA LYS A 89 -7.20 -12.17 7.90
C LYS A 89 -7.90 -12.48 6.58
N ALA A 90 -7.18 -12.44 5.45
CA ALA A 90 -7.70 -12.78 4.13
C ALA A 90 -8.24 -14.23 4.05
N LYS A 91 -7.65 -15.14 4.84
CA LYS A 91 -8.06 -16.55 4.94
C LYS A 91 -9.17 -16.79 5.97
N GLY A 92 -9.69 -15.73 6.62
CA GLY A 92 -10.67 -15.86 7.70
C GLY A 92 -10.10 -16.49 8.97
N MET A 93 -8.78 -16.55 9.11
CA MET A 93 -8.11 -17.04 10.31
C MET A 93 -7.98 -15.87 11.28
N THR A 94 -8.89 -15.77 12.25
CA THR A 94 -8.74 -14.83 13.36
C THR A 94 -7.60 -15.31 14.26
N THR A 95 -6.51 -14.54 14.31
CA THR A 95 -5.52 -14.61 15.41
C THR A 95 -6.10 -13.99 16.68
#